data_AF-A0A3D0RXZ1-F1
#
_entry.id   AF-A0A3D0RXZ1-F1
#
_cell.length_a   1.000
_cell.length_b   1.000
_cell.length_c   1.000
_cell.angle_alpha   90.00
_cell.angle_beta   90.00
_cell.angle_gamma   90.00
#
_symmetry.space_group_name_H-M   'P 1'
#
loop_
_entity.id
_entity.type
_entity.pdbx_description
1 polymer ?
#
loop_
_entity_poly.entity_id
_entity_poly.type
_entity_poly.pdbx_seq_one_letter_code
_entity_poly.pdbx_strand_id
1 'polypeptide(L)'
;ATGTGWTCDDAPGGVLTCTLSSDLAAGAPAPVLTVVAGIPSSQTGDVVNGVEITDTTTTDPEPANDADQVSTTPRTEADLGIAKTSITEVTAGEEAVYELRVVNDGPSDAAGVVVTDDLPAGLSYVGFTSQQGVWSCDETGGTVTCSLAGSLADGDQ
;
A
#
# COMPACT_ATOMS: atom_id res chain seq x y z
N ALA A 1 4.49 -12.76 -16.81
CA ALA A 1 3.57 -12.50 -17.93
C ALA A 1 3.08 -13.81 -18.52
N THR A 2 1.93 -13.79 -19.19
CA THR A 2 1.35 -14.96 -19.87
C THR A 2 1.03 -14.60 -21.32
N GLY A 3 1.34 -15.51 -22.25
CA GLY A 3 1.08 -15.31 -23.67
C GLY A 3 1.57 -16.52 -24.45
N THR A 4 0.76 -17.05 -25.36
CA THR A 4 1.17 -18.20 -26.18
C THR A 4 2.28 -17.78 -27.15
N GLY A 5 3.38 -18.52 -27.17
CA GLY A 5 4.53 -18.23 -28.05
C GLY A 5 5.54 -17.23 -27.49
N TRP A 6 5.27 -16.65 -26.32
CA TRP A 6 6.19 -15.75 -25.63
C TRP A 6 7.00 -16.50 -24.57
N THR A 7 8.30 -16.24 -24.51
CA THR A 7 9.17 -16.60 -23.39
C THR A 7 9.55 -15.31 -22.69
N CYS A 8 9.32 -15.22 -21.38
CA CYS A 8 9.58 -14.00 -20.63
C CYS A 8 10.54 -14.26 -19.48
N ASP A 9 11.54 -13.40 -19.37
CA ASP A 9 12.54 -13.40 -18.32
C ASP A 9 12.40 -12.11 -17.49
N ASP A 10 12.28 -12.28 -16.18
CA ASP A 10 12.28 -11.18 -15.23
C ASP A 10 13.73 -10.92 -14.79
N ALA A 11 14.30 -9.80 -15.23
CA ALA A 11 15.66 -9.43 -14.91
C ALA A 11 15.73 -8.67 -13.58
N PRO A 12 16.83 -8.83 -12.80
CA PRO A 12 17.04 -8.03 -11.60
C PRO A 12 16.97 -6.54 -11.93
N GLY A 13 16.08 -5.80 -11.27
CA GLY A 13 15.81 -4.39 -11.57
C GLY A 13 14.39 -4.10 -12.06
N GLY A 14 13.53 -5.14 -12.19
CA GLY A 14 12.11 -4.97 -12.50
C GLY A 14 11.82 -4.77 -14.00
N VAL A 15 12.76 -5.12 -14.86
CA VAL A 15 12.56 -5.12 -16.31
C VAL A 15 12.17 -6.52 -16.73
N LEU A 16 10.93 -6.65 -17.22
CA LEU A 16 10.42 -7.86 -17.83
C LEU A 16 10.74 -7.85 -19.33
N THR A 17 11.58 -8.78 -19.78
CA THR A 17 11.88 -8.96 -21.20
C THR A 17 11.11 -10.17 -21.72
N CYS A 18 10.33 -9.99 -22.79
CA CYS A 18 9.61 -11.08 -23.43
C CYS A 18 10.03 -11.21 -24.89
N THR A 19 10.33 -12.44 -25.32
CA THR A 19 10.73 -12.76 -26.69
C THR A 19 9.69 -13.66 -27.35
N LEU A 20 9.27 -13.29 -28.56
CA LEU A 20 8.41 -14.13 -29.37
C LEU A 20 9.23 -15.29 -29.96
N SER A 21 8.75 -16.51 -29.81
CA SER A 21 9.49 -17.74 -30.17
C SER A 21 9.47 -18.06 -31.66
N SER A 22 8.84 -17.20 -32.48
CA SER A 22 8.68 -17.37 -33.91
C SER A 22 8.74 -16.03 -34.62
N ASP A 23 9.11 -16.04 -35.89
CA ASP A 23 9.07 -14.85 -36.74
C ASP A 23 7.64 -14.32 -36.88
N LEU A 24 7.51 -13.00 -36.91
CA LEU A 24 6.25 -12.33 -37.20
C LEU A 24 6.17 -11.99 -38.69
N ALA A 25 5.22 -12.59 -39.41
CA ALA A 25 5.02 -12.30 -40.82
C ALA A 25 4.46 -10.88 -41.02
N ALA A 26 4.86 -10.23 -42.11
CA ALA A 26 4.40 -8.88 -42.44
C ALA A 26 2.86 -8.78 -42.48
N GLY A 27 2.32 -7.84 -41.71
CA GLY A 27 0.87 -7.60 -41.60
C GLY A 27 0.11 -8.60 -40.72
N ALA A 28 0.76 -9.61 -40.16
CA ALA A 28 0.16 -10.51 -39.18
C ALA A 28 0.25 -9.92 -37.76
N PRO A 29 -0.79 -10.03 -36.93
CA PRO A 29 -0.71 -9.65 -35.53
C PRO A 29 0.08 -10.68 -34.73
N ALA A 30 0.90 -10.22 -33.78
CA ALA A 30 1.51 -11.10 -32.79
C ALA A 30 0.44 -11.62 -31.79
N PRO A 31 0.65 -12.79 -31.16
CA PRO A 31 -0.20 -13.24 -30.06
C PRO A 31 -0.21 -12.25 -28.90
N VAL A 32 -1.36 -12.11 -28.23
CA VAL A 32 -1.50 -11.22 -27.07
C VAL A 32 -0.59 -11.67 -25.93
N LEU A 33 0.14 -10.71 -25.36
CA LEU A 33 0.96 -10.85 -24.17
C LEU A 33 0.29 -10.09 -23.02
N THR A 34 0.06 -10.75 -21.88
CA THR A 34 -0.53 -10.14 -20.67
C THR A 34 0.50 -10.06 -19.56
N VAL A 35 0.69 -8.86 -19.02
CA VAL A 35 1.56 -8.58 -17.87
C VAL A 35 0.68 -8.25 -16.66
N VAL A 36 0.97 -8.88 -15.52
CA VAL A 36 0.32 -8.57 -14.24
C VAL A 36 1.40 -7.99 -13.33
N ALA A 37 1.21 -6.76 -12.89
CA ALA A 37 2.11 -6.06 -11.99
C ALA A 37 1.36 -5.73 -10.69
N GLY A 38 2.05 -5.89 -9.55
CA GLY A 38 1.54 -5.47 -8.26
C GLY A 38 1.76 -3.97 -8.05
N ILE A 39 0.78 -3.29 -7.48
CA ILE A 39 0.91 -1.91 -7.01
C ILE A 39 1.07 -1.97 -5.49
N PRO A 40 2.13 -1.37 -4.89
CA PRO A 40 2.29 -1.35 -3.44
C PRO A 40 1.11 -0.68 -2.73
N SER A 41 0.74 -1.17 -1.54
CA SER A 41 -0.34 -0.61 -0.70
C SER A 41 -0.10 0.84 -0.26
N SER A 42 1.17 1.27 -0.28
CA SER A 42 1.61 2.63 0.04
C SER A 42 1.56 3.61 -1.14
N GLN A 43 1.15 3.16 -2.33
CA GLN A 43 1.12 4.00 -3.53
C GLN A 43 -0.02 5.02 -3.48
N THR A 44 0.32 6.31 -3.51
CA THR A 44 -0.65 7.42 -3.42
C THR A 44 -0.77 8.25 -4.71
N GLY A 45 0.10 8.02 -5.69
CA GLY A 45 0.14 8.76 -6.95
C GLY A 45 0.08 7.86 -8.18
N ASP A 46 0.10 8.50 -9.36
CA ASP A 46 0.12 7.81 -10.64
C ASP A 46 1.34 6.90 -10.79
N VAL A 47 1.12 5.71 -11.35
CA VAL A 47 2.15 4.77 -11.77
C VAL A 47 2.17 4.73 -13.28
N VAL A 48 3.31 5.02 -13.88
CA VAL A 48 3.52 4.92 -15.34
C VAL A 48 4.26 3.63 -15.64
N ASN A 49 3.66 2.81 -16.51
CA ASN A 49 4.29 1.61 -17.04
C ASN A 49 4.54 1.78 -18.54
N GLY A 50 5.81 1.68 -18.95
CA GLY A 50 6.24 1.77 -20.34
C GLY A 50 6.52 0.40 -20.96
N VAL A 51 6.52 0.35 -22.28
CA VAL A 51 6.93 -0.81 -23.07
C VAL A 51 7.68 -0.35 -24.31
N GLU A 52 8.65 -1.15 -24.73
CA GLU A 52 9.41 -0.94 -25.96
C GLU A 52 9.55 -2.28 -26.69
N ILE A 53 9.57 -2.22 -28.02
CA ILE A 53 9.82 -3.37 -28.90
C ILE A 53 11.22 -3.21 -29.51
N THR A 54 11.94 -4.32 -29.68
CA THR A 54 13.21 -4.33 -30.41
C THR A 54 13.24 -5.52 -31.37
N ASP A 55 13.73 -5.29 -32.59
CA ASP A 55 14.13 -6.33 -33.53
C ASP A 55 15.63 -6.19 -33.82
N THR A 56 16.36 -7.30 -33.73
CA THR A 56 17.81 -7.35 -33.96
C THR A 56 18.17 -7.91 -35.34
N THR A 57 17.18 -8.38 -36.09
CA THR A 57 17.36 -9.15 -37.32
C THR A 57 17.00 -8.34 -38.57
N THR A 58 16.01 -7.44 -38.48
CA THR A 58 15.61 -6.57 -39.58
C THR A 58 15.65 -5.09 -39.18
N THR A 59 15.83 -4.22 -40.16
CA THR A 59 15.83 -2.76 -39.92
C THR A 59 14.40 -2.24 -39.93
N ASP A 60 13.98 -1.63 -38.81
CA ASP A 60 12.74 -0.87 -38.75
C ASP A 60 12.93 0.54 -39.36
N PRO A 61 12.17 0.93 -40.40
CA PRO A 61 12.24 2.26 -40.98
C PRO A 61 11.55 3.37 -40.16
N GLU A 62 10.72 3.04 -39.17
CA GLU A 62 9.95 3.97 -38.33
C GLU A 62 10.05 3.64 -36.83
N PRO A 63 11.25 3.68 -36.22
CA PRO A 63 11.45 3.25 -34.84
C PRO A 63 10.75 4.13 -33.79
N ALA A 64 10.15 5.27 -34.18
CA ALA A 64 9.44 6.15 -33.24
C ALA A 64 8.09 5.57 -32.78
N ASN A 65 7.60 4.49 -33.42
CA ASN A 65 6.35 3.82 -33.05
C ASN A 65 6.55 2.54 -32.22
N ASP A 66 7.80 2.22 -31.85
CA ASP A 66 8.15 1.00 -31.11
C ASP A 66 8.03 1.14 -29.59
N ALA A 67 7.52 2.26 -29.09
CA ALA A 67 7.38 2.54 -27.67
C ALA A 67 5.99 3.08 -27.33
N ASP A 68 5.47 2.66 -26.17
CA ASP A 68 4.21 3.18 -25.62
C ASP A 68 4.25 3.16 -24.08
N GLN A 69 3.36 3.92 -23.45
CA GLN A 69 3.23 3.95 -22.00
C GLN A 69 1.80 4.23 -21.54
N VAL A 70 1.45 3.69 -20.38
CA VAL A 70 0.15 3.90 -19.74
C VAL A 70 0.34 4.41 -18.32
N SER A 71 -0.40 5.45 -17.95
CA SER A 71 -0.52 5.92 -16.56
C SER A 71 -1.74 5.30 -15.90
N THR A 72 -1.58 4.79 -14.68
CA THR A 72 -2.65 4.27 -13.84
C THR A 72 -2.66 5.03 -12.52
N THR A 73 -3.83 5.53 -12.12
CA THR A 73 -4.04 6.18 -10.81
C THR A 73 -4.70 5.19 -9.85
N PRO A 74 -3.97 4.64 -8.86
CA PRO A 74 -4.56 3.76 -7.85
C PRO A 74 -5.52 4.53 -6.94
N ARG A 75 -6.51 3.82 -6.39
CA ARG A 75 -7.30 4.34 -5.28
C ARG A 75 -6.67 3.89 -3.97
N THR A 76 -6.66 4.79 -2.99
CA THR A 76 -6.26 4.50 -1.62
C THR A 76 -7.51 4.19 -0.80
N GLU A 77 -7.65 2.96 -0.32
CA GLU A 77 -8.79 2.47 0.47
C GLU A 77 -8.23 1.67 1.66
N ALA A 78 -8.38 2.20 2.88
CA ALA A 78 -7.94 1.54 4.12
C ALA A 78 -9.16 1.13 4.96
N ASP A 79 -9.06 0.01 5.67
CA ASP A 79 -10.09 -0.50 6.58
C ASP A 79 -9.58 -0.46 8.03
N LEU A 80 -9.88 0.63 8.74
CA LEU A 80 -9.38 0.84 10.09
C LEU A 80 -10.33 0.24 11.14
N GLY A 81 -9.78 -0.61 12.01
CA GLY A 81 -10.46 -1.14 13.19
C GLY A 81 -9.82 -0.68 14.49
N ILE A 82 -10.58 -0.65 15.58
CA ILE A 82 -10.06 -0.35 16.92
C ILE A 82 -10.73 -1.21 17.99
N ALA A 83 -9.94 -1.68 18.95
CA ALA A 83 -10.41 -2.34 20.17
C ALA A 83 -9.86 -1.62 21.41
N LYS A 84 -10.70 -1.48 22.44
CA LYS A 84 -10.34 -0.92 23.75
C LYS A 84 -10.58 -1.96 24.83
N THR A 85 -9.57 -2.23 25.64
CA THR A 85 -9.64 -3.24 26.72
C THR A 85 -9.12 -2.68 28.02
N SER A 86 -9.83 -2.90 29.13
CA SER A 86 -9.29 -2.62 30.48
C SER A 86 -8.39 -3.79 30.88
N ILE A 87 -7.14 -3.50 31.25
CA ILE A 87 -6.16 -4.54 31.62
C ILE A 87 -5.85 -4.58 33.12
N THR A 88 -6.43 -3.65 33.89
CA THR A 88 -6.39 -3.67 35.35
C THR A 88 -7.80 -3.85 35.92
N GLU A 89 -7.92 -4.69 36.95
CA GLU A 89 -9.03 -4.60 37.90
C GLU A 89 -8.67 -3.50 38.89
N VAL A 90 -9.52 -2.47 38.99
CA VAL A 90 -9.22 -1.27 39.78
C VAL A 90 -10.15 -1.09 40.97
N THR A 91 -9.57 -0.70 42.10
CA THR A 91 -10.31 -0.16 43.24
C THR A 91 -10.40 1.36 43.11
N ALA A 92 -11.49 1.96 43.60
CA ALA A 92 -11.64 3.41 43.60
C ALA A 92 -10.43 4.10 44.28
N GLY A 93 -9.80 5.04 43.58
CA GLY A 93 -8.58 5.73 44.01
C GLY A 93 -7.29 5.21 43.36
N GLU A 94 -7.35 4.13 42.59
CA GLU A 94 -6.24 3.59 41.80
C GLU A 94 -6.35 4.00 40.32
N GLU A 95 -5.27 3.79 39.57
CA GLU A 95 -5.21 4.07 38.13
C GLU A 95 -5.77 2.89 37.30
N ALA A 96 -6.70 3.21 36.39
CA ALA A 96 -7.16 2.28 35.38
C ALA A 96 -6.27 2.36 34.15
N VAL A 97 -5.87 1.19 33.61
CA VAL A 97 -5.09 1.11 32.38
C VAL A 97 -5.96 0.51 31.28
N TYR A 98 -6.08 1.26 30.19
CA TYR A 98 -6.77 0.84 28.98
C TYR A 98 -5.77 0.63 27.85
N GLU A 99 -5.86 -0.52 27.20
CA GLU A 99 -5.12 -0.81 25.97
C GLU A 99 -6.00 -0.49 24.76
N LEU A 100 -5.47 0.34 23.86
CA LEU A 100 -6.08 0.65 22.57
C LEU A 100 -5.29 -0.05 21.48
N ARG A 101 -5.96 -0.85 20.66
CA ARG A 101 -5.36 -1.60 19.56
C ARG A 101 -6.02 -1.20 18.26
N VAL A 102 -5.24 -0.59 17.37
CA VAL A 102 -5.71 -0.10 16.07
C VAL A 102 -5.19 -1.03 14.99
N VAL A 103 -6.02 -1.38 14.01
CA VAL A 103 -5.65 -2.28 12.91
C VAL A 103 -5.96 -1.60 11.58
N ASN A 104 -5.23 -1.93 10.53
CA ASN A 104 -5.62 -1.64 9.16
C ASN A 104 -5.76 -2.96 8.38
N ASP A 105 -6.99 -3.41 8.12
CA ASP A 105 -7.29 -4.63 7.38
C ASP A 105 -7.28 -4.41 5.84
N GLY A 106 -6.77 -3.26 5.38
CA GLY A 106 -6.40 -3.03 3.99
C GLY A 106 -7.55 -2.65 3.05
N PRO A 107 -7.31 -2.61 1.72
CA PRO A 107 -6.08 -3.02 1.01
C PRO A 107 -4.96 -1.96 0.89
N SER A 108 -5.17 -0.73 1.35
CA SER A 108 -4.17 0.36 1.27
C SER A 108 -3.68 0.78 2.65
N ASP A 109 -2.49 1.36 2.70
CA ASP A 109 -1.95 1.95 3.92
C ASP A 109 -2.81 3.15 4.37
N ALA A 110 -2.98 3.30 5.70
CA ALA A 110 -3.68 4.43 6.30
C ALA A 110 -2.68 5.46 6.81
N ALA A 111 -2.63 6.63 6.17
CA ALA A 111 -1.84 7.76 6.65
C ALA A 111 -2.67 8.67 7.56
N GLY A 112 -2.05 9.22 8.61
CA GLY A 112 -2.70 10.22 9.47
C GLY A 112 -3.79 9.63 10.38
N VAL A 113 -3.58 8.41 10.89
CA VAL A 113 -4.51 7.77 11.83
C VAL A 113 -4.58 8.59 13.13
N VAL A 114 -5.80 8.94 13.53
CA VAL A 114 -6.09 9.66 14.78
C VAL A 114 -7.15 8.89 15.57
N VAL A 115 -6.87 8.65 16.85
CA VAL A 115 -7.78 8.06 17.82
C VAL A 115 -8.23 9.15 18.78
N THR A 116 -9.54 9.22 19.05
CA THR A 116 -10.12 10.11 20.06
C THR A 116 -10.82 9.26 21.12
N ASP A 117 -10.56 9.55 22.39
CA ASP A 117 -11.13 8.84 23.53
C ASP A 117 -11.66 9.85 24.55
N ASP A 118 -12.99 9.96 24.62
CA ASP A 118 -13.66 10.82 25.58
C ASP A 118 -13.70 10.12 26.94
N LEU A 119 -13.05 10.71 27.94
CA LEU A 119 -13.03 10.20 29.30
C LEU A 119 -14.33 10.58 30.02
N PRO A 120 -15.21 9.61 30.34
CA PRO A 120 -16.43 9.90 31.09
C PRO A 120 -16.12 10.40 32.50
N ALA A 121 -17.12 11.01 33.14
CA ALA A 121 -17.04 11.42 34.53
C ALA A 121 -16.59 10.25 35.43
N GLY A 122 -15.54 10.49 36.23
CA GLY A 122 -14.91 9.48 37.08
C GLY A 122 -13.57 8.97 36.56
N LEU A 123 -13.21 9.29 35.31
CA LEU A 123 -11.85 9.09 34.78
C LEU A 123 -11.13 10.43 34.62
N SER A 124 -9.83 10.42 34.84
CA SER A 124 -8.92 11.54 34.59
C SER A 124 -7.69 11.03 33.88
N TYR A 125 -7.21 11.78 32.89
CA TYR A 125 -5.99 11.44 32.17
C TYR A 125 -4.77 11.59 33.08
N VAL A 126 -3.96 10.54 33.15
CA VAL A 126 -2.70 10.52 33.90
C VAL A 126 -1.50 10.51 32.96
N GLY A 127 -1.62 9.84 31.81
CA GLY A 127 -0.58 9.74 30.81
C GLY A 127 -0.87 8.63 29.82
N PHE A 128 0.09 8.40 28.93
CA PHE A 128 0.05 7.32 27.95
C PHE A 128 1.42 6.67 27.81
N THR A 129 1.42 5.46 27.27
CA THR A 129 2.61 4.80 26.76
C THR A 129 2.32 4.33 25.34
N SER A 130 3.30 4.43 24.45
CA SER A 130 3.20 3.90 23.09
C SER A 130 4.09 2.69 22.97
N GLN A 131 3.52 1.56 22.57
CA GLN A 131 4.35 0.48 22.04
C GLN A 131 5.12 1.02 20.83
N GLN A 132 6.42 0.74 20.76
CA GLN A 132 7.34 1.21 19.71
C GLN A 132 7.51 2.75 19.57
N GLY A 133 6.87 3.56 20.42
CA GLY A 133 7.03 5.03 20.41
C GLY A 133 6.42 5.73 19.19
N VAL A 134 5.46 5.11 18.50
CA VAL A 134 4.84 5.64 17.27
C VAL A 134 3.60 6.50 17.51
N TRP A 135 3.01 6.45 18.70
CA TRP A 135 1.85 7.27 19.07
C TRP A 135 2.25 8.53 19.84
N SER A 136 1.56 9.63 19.55
CA SER A 136 1.63 10.87 20.34
C SER A 136 0.23 11.25 20.80
N CYS A 137 0.02 11.30 22.12
CA CYS A 137 -1.27 11.61 22.72
C CYS A 137 -1.22 12.91 23.54
N ASP A 138 -2.28 13.70 23.43
CA ASP A 138 -2.53 14.88 24.26
C ASP A 138 -3.96 14.82 24.81
N GLU A 139 -4.23 15.47 25.95
CA GLU A 139 -5.57 15.54 26.54
C GLU A 139 -6.01 17.00 26.63
N THR A 140 -7.21 17.27 26.13
CA THR A 140 -7.84 18.58 26.25
C THR A 140 -9.31 18.43 26.61
N GLY A 141 -9.68 18.91 27.81
CA GLY A 141 -11.08 19.04 28.22
C GLY A 141 -11.79 17.71 28.49
N GLY A 142 -11.07 16.66 28.85
CA GLY A 142 -11.54 15.30 29.07
C GLY A 142 -11.41 14.38 27.85
N THR A 143 -10.94 14.88 26.71
CA THR A 143 -10.77 14.09 25.49
C THR A 143 -9.29 13.85 25.23
N VAL A 144 -8.88 12.58 25.19
CA VAL A 144 -7.54 12.17 24.78
C VAL A 144 -7.51 12.01 23.27
N THR A 145 -6.59 12.69 22.60
CA THR A 145 -6.37 12.58 21.15
C THR A 145 -4.99 12.02 20.88
N CYS A 146 -4.92 10.87 20.24
CA CYS A 146 -3.68 10.18 19.87
C CYS A 146 -3.50 10.18 18.35
N SER A 147 -2.33 10.59 17.86
CA SER A 147 -1.98 10.51 16.45
C SER A 147 -0.84 9.52 16.21
N LEU A 148 -0.95 8.73 15.15
CA LEU A 148 0.10 7.81 14.71
C LEU A 148 1.13 8.57 13.87
N ALA A 149 2.42 8.38 14.17
CA ALA A 149 3.50 8.85 13.34
C ALA A 149 3.64 7.97 12.09
N GLY A 150 3.49 8.56 10.91
CA GLY A 150 3.62 7.85 9.62
C GLY A 150 2.30 7.24 9.14
N SER A 151 2.38 6.04 8.57
CA SER A 151 1.24 5.26 8.08
C SER A 151 1.14 3.91 8.79
N LEU A 152 -0.09 3.41 8.92
CA LEU A 152 -0.37 2.04 9.31
C LEU A 152 -0.52 1.20 8.03
N ALA A 153 0.42 0.29 7.78
CA ALA A 153 0.39 -0.50 6.54
C ALA A 153 -0.80 -1.46 6.50
N ASP A 154 -1.17 -1.90 5.30
CA ASP A 154 -2.13 -3.01 5.14
C ASP A 154 -1.66 -4.25 5.93
N GLY A 155 -2.54 -4.78 6.79
CA GLY A 155 -2.31 -5.95 7.63
C GLY A 155 -1.62 -5.66 8.98
N ASP A 156 -1.19 -4.42 9.23
CA ASP A 156 -0.50 -4.03 10.47
C ASP A 156 -1.48 -3.67 11.61
N GLN A 157 -1.02 -3.84 12.86
CA GLN A 157 -1.77 -3.65 14.12
C GLN A 157 -0.90 -3.06 15.23
#